data_AF-A0A511YGI5-F1
#
_entry.id   AF-A0A511YGI5-F1
#
_cell.length_a   1.000
_cell.length_b   1.000
_cell.length_c   1.000
_cell.angle_alpha   90.00
_cell.angle_beta   90.00
_cell.angle_gamma   90.00
#
_symmetry.space_group_name_H-M   'P 1'
#
loop_
_entity.id
_entity.type
_entity.pdbx_description
1 polymer ?
#
loop_
_entity_poly.entity_id
_entity_poly.type
_entity_poly.pdbx_seq_one_letter_code
_entity_poly.pdbx_strand_id
1 'polypeptide(L)'
;MKDFTTIPAGKILYRDDYFFIIEDGFPVSPGHLLIISNQIRTDFFDLTEEEQNHLPQVIEKAKAIISATHQPDAYNIGMNCGADAGQTVFHFHCHLIPRYKGDMENPRGGVRHVIAGKGDY
;
A
#
# COMPACT_ATOMS: atom_id res chain seq x y z
N MET A 1 -8.06 11.21 -15.71
CA MET A 1 -8.02 10.86 -14.27
C MET A 1 -6.55 10.58 -13.94
N LYS A 2 -6.05 10.86 -12.73
CA LYS A 2 -4.69 10.41 -12.36
C LYS A 2 -4.76 8.91 -12.08
N ASP A 3 -3.87 8.14 -12.70
CA ASP A 3 -3.75 6.69 -12.53
C ASP A 3 -2.29 6.24 -12.73
N PHE A 4 -2.00 4.97 -12.46
CA PHE A 4 -0.66 4.38 -12.55
C PHE A 4 -0.32 3.73 -13.90
N THR A 5 -1.11 3.93 -14.96
CA THR A 5 -0.87 3.26 -16.26
C THR A 5 0.37 3.76 -16.99
N THR A 6 0.90 4.92 -16.61
CA THR A 6 2.07 5.57 -17.23
C THR A 6 3.37 5.36 -16.44
N ILE A 7 3.36 4.49 -15.42
CA ILE A 7 4.57 4.18 -14.65
C ILE A 7 5.64 3.55 -15.57
N PRO A 8 6.87 4.11 -15.61
CA PRO A 8 7.96 3.53 -16.39
C PRO A 8 8.31 2.12 -15.91
N ALA A 9 8.57 1.19 -16.82
CA ALA A 9 8.91 -0.19 -16.49
C ALA A 9 10.09 -0.32 -15.52
N GLY A 10 11.09 0.57 -15.61
CA GLY A 10 12.24 0.59 -14.69
C GLY A 10 11.91 0.95 -13.24
N LYS A 11 10.69 1.39 -12.93
CA LYS A 11 10.21 1.64 -11.56
C LYS A 11 9.40 0.48 -10.98
N ILE A 12 9.10 -0.54 -11.78
CA ILE A 12 8.32 -1.70 -11.36
C ILE A 12 9.26 -2.70 -10.70
N LEU A 13 9.07 -2.94 -9.40
CA LEU A 13 9.89 -3.87 -8.61
C LEU A 13 9.44 -5.32 -8.81
N TYR A 14 8.16 -5.52 -9.09
CA TYR A 14 7.53 -6.82 -9.31
C TYR A 14 6.26 -6.63 -10.13
N ARG A 15 5.92 -7.63 -10.95
CA ARG A 15 4.63 -7.73 -11.65
C ARG A 15 4.25 -9.19 -11.82
N ASP A 16 2.98 -9.49 -11.62
CA ASP A 16 2.33 -10.74 -12.02
C ASP A 16 1.11 -10.46 -12.89
N ASP A 17 0.21 -11.45 -13.02
CA ASP A 17 -0.99 -11.36 -13.85
C ASP A 17 -1.98 -10.30 -13.36
N TYR A 18 -2.04 -10.02 -12.05
CA TYR A 18 -3.06 -9.16 -11.45
C TYR A 18 -2.51 -7.83 -10.95
N PHE A 19 -1.28 -7.80 -10.44
CA PHE A 19 -0.72 -6.63 -9.75
C PHE A 19 0.72 -6.33 -10.16
N PHE A 20 1.13 -5.11 -9.87
CA PHE A 20 2.53 -4.70 -9.89
C PHE A 20 2.88 -3.86 -8.67
N ILE A 21 4.17 -3.81 -8.34
CA ILE A 21 4.69 -3.15 -7.15
C ILE A 21 5.64 -2.02 -7.54
N ILE A 22 5.49 -0.87 -6.90
CA ILE A 22 6.41 0.28 -7.01
C ILE A 22 6.74 0.84 -5.63
N GLU A 23 7.80 1.63 -5.53
CA GLU A 23 8.01 2.52 -4.38
C GLU A 23 7.02 3.68 -4.42
N ASP A 24 6.52 4.08 -3.25
CA ASP A 24 5.72 5.29 -3.13
C ASP A 24 6.60 6.53 -3.41
N GLY A 25 6.11 7.46 -4.24
CA GLY A 25 6.82 8.71 -4.55
C GLY A 25 6.88 9.70 -3.39
N PHE A 26 6.02 9.54 -2.39
CA PHE A 26 5.92 10.32 -1.17
C PHE A 26 5.81 9.37 0.04
N PRO A 27 6.90 8.64 0.35
CA PRO A 27 6.86 7.56 1.33
C PRO A 27 6.54 8.06 2.74
N VAL A 28 5.61 7.41 3.44
CA VAL A 28 5.29 7.68 4.85
C VAL A 28 6.47 7.27 5.75
N SER A 29 7.16 6.18 5.38
CA SER A 29 8.36 5.68 6.04
C SER A 29 9.31 5.04 5.01
N PRO A 30 10.61 4.87 5.32
CA PRO A 30 11.55 4.23 4.42
C PRO A 30 11.08 2.84 3.99
N GLY A 31 11.04 2.60 2.67
CA GLY A 31 10.58 1.34 2.08
C GLY A 31 9.07 1.26 1.84
N HIS A 32 8.32 2.36 1.95
CA HIS A 32 6.89 2.37 1.61
C HIS A 32 6.65 1.94 0.16
N LEU A 33 5.93 0.83 -0.02
CA LEU A 33 5.58 0.30 -1.34
C LEU A 33 4.07 0.41 -1.60
N LEU A 34 3.73 0.51 -2.88
CA LEU A 34 2.37 0.41 -3.40
C LEU A 34 2.23 -0.86 -4.23
N ILE A 35 1.19 -1.65 -3.93
CA ILE A 35 0.74 -2.78 -4.74
C ILE A 35 -0.47 -2.31 -5.54
N ILE A 36 -0.37 -2.28 -6.87
CA ILE A 36 -1.33 -1.63 -7.77
C ILE A 36 -1.90 -2.68 -8.72
N SER A 37 -3.20 -2.62 -9.02
CA SER A 37 -3.82 -3.52 -10.00
C SER A 37 -3.28 -3.25 -11.40
N ASN A 38 -3.12 -4.28 -12.23
CA ASN A 38 -2.69 -4.11 -13.61
C ASN A 38 -3.77 -3.42 -14.45
N GLN A 39 -5.04 -3.77 -14.21
CA GLN A 39 -6.20 -3.11 -14.78
C GLN A 39 -6.63 -1.93 -13.91
N ILE A 40 -7.28 -0.93 -14.53
CA ILE A 40 -7.87 0.17 -13.75
C ILE A 40 -9.06 -0.39 -12.98
N ARG A 41 -8.88 -0.50 -11.67
CA ARG A 41 -9.89 -0.78 -10.67
C ARG A 41 -9.98 0.44 -9.79
N THR A 42 -11.17 0.93 -9.48
CA THR A 42 -11.32 2.20 -8.76
C THR A 42 -10.70 2.11 -7.37
N ASP A 43 -11.05 1.06 -6.62
CA ASP A 43 -10.55 0.76 -5.28
C ASP A 43 -10.66 -0.76 -5.00
N PHE A 44 -10.52 -1.18 -3.73
CA PHE A 44 -10.56 -2.59 -3.37
C PHE A 44 -11.88 -3.28 -3.74
N PHE A 45 -13.00 -2.55 -3.68
CA PHE A 45 -14.33 -3.10 -3.93
C PHE A 45 -14.62 -3.29 -5.42
N ASP A 46 -13.79 -2.74 -6.31
CA ASP A 46 -13.89 -2.89 -7.76
C ASP A 46 -12.98 -4.03 -8.29
N LEU A 47 -12.13 -4.60 -7.44
CA LEU A 47 -11.33 -5.78 -7.77
C LEU A 47 -12.22 -7.01 -8.02
N THR A 48 -11.82 -7.89 -8.95
CA THR A 48 -12.47 -9.19 -9.10
C THR A 48 -12.20 -10.10 -7.91
N GLU A 49 -12.99 -11.17 -7.77
CA GLU A 49 -12.78 -12.17 -6.73
C GLU A 49 -11.37 -12.80 -6.81
N GLU A 50 -10.87 -13.07 -8.01
CA GLU A 50 -9.52 -13.59 -8.22
C GLU A 50 -8.43 -12.58 -7.79
N GLU A 51 -8.59 -11.30 -8.16
CA GLU A 51 -7.69 -10.23 -7.76
C GLU A 51 -7.67 -10.08 -6.22
N GLN A 52 -8.84 -10.06 -5.57
CA GLN A 52 -8.93 -9.96 -4.10
C GLN A 52 -8.29 -11.17 -3.40
N ASN A 53 -8.52 -12.38 -3.90
CA ASN A 53 -7.96 -13.61 -3.35
C ASN A 53 -6.44 -13.72 -3.57
N HIS A 54 -5.91 -13.08 -4.61
CA HIS A 54 -4.48 -13.09 -4.92
C HIS A 54 -3.69 -12.01 -4.17
N LEU A 55 -4.32 -10.89 -3.82
CA LEU A 55 -3.69 -9.74 -3.15
C LEU A 55 -2.82 -10.11 -1.92
N PRO A 56 -3.22 -11.00 -0.99
CA PRO A 56 -2.38 -11.39 0.15
C PRO A 56 -1.02 -11.97 -0.26
N GLN A 57 -0.96 -12.69 -1.38
CA GLN A 57 0.28 -13.28 -1.88
C GLN A 57 1.25 -12.19 -2.35
N VAL A 58 0.71 -11.16 -3.00
CA VAL A 58 1.49 -10.00 -3.47
C VAL A 58 1.94 -9.11 -2.30
N ILE A 59 1.15 -9.02 -1.23
CA ILE A 59 1.56 -8.38 0.03
C ILE A 59 2.80 -9.07 0.62
N GLU A 60 2.83 -10.41 0.67
CA GLU A 60 4.01 -11.13 1.14
C GLU A 60 5.23 -10.94 0.21
N LYS A 61 5.03 -10.81 -1.11
CA LYS A 61 6.10 -10.43 -2.04
C LYS A 61 6.65 -9.03 -1.75
N ALA A 62 5.77 -8.04 -1.56
CA ALA A 62 6.14 -6.68 -1.21
C ALA A 62 6.94 -6.62 0.10
N LYS A 63 6.48 -7.35 1.12
CA LYS A 63 7.20 -7.49 2.41
C LYS A 63 8.58 -8.11 2.23
N ALA A 64 8.73 -9.14 1.39
CA ALA A 64 10.03 -9.75 1.11
C ALA A 64 10.99 -8.75 0.44
N ILE A 65 10.51 -7.95 -0.51
CA ILE A 65 11.27 -6.87 -1.15
C ILE A 65 11.77 -5.86 -0.10
N ILE A 66 10.87 -5.40 0.78
CA ILE A 66 11.22 -4.45 1.85
C ILE A 66 12.24 -5.05 2.81
N SER A 67 12.03 -6.30 3.23
CA SER A 67 12.86 -6.96 4.23
C SER A 67 14.30 -7.16 3.76
N ALA A 68 14.52 -7.26 2.45
CA ALA A 68 15.85 -7.41 1.85
C ALA A 68 16.74 -6.17 2.01
N THR A 69 16.16 -4.97 2.13
CA THR A 69 16.91 -3.70 2.15
C THR A 69 16.70 -2.88 3.42
N HIS A 70 15.55 -3.00 4.07
CA HIS A 70 15.13 -2.09 5.12
C HIS A 70 15.02 -2.71 6.53
N GLN A 71 14.77 -4.02 6.64
CA GLN A 71 14.65 -4.75 7.92
C GLN A 71 13.75 -4.04 8.97
N PRO A 72 12.48 -3.73 8.66
CA PRO A 72 11.59 -3.04 9.60
C PRO A 72 11.11 -3.95 10.74
N ASP A 73 10.68 -3.33 11.85
CA ASP A 73 10.19 -4.01 13.04
C ASP A 73 8.71 -4.44 12.92
N ALA A 74 7.92 -3.71 12.13
CA ALA A 74 6.50 -3.95 11.94
C ALA A 74 5.99 -3.36 10.60
N TYR A 75 4.69 -3.49 10.34
CA TYR A 75 4.06 -2.96 9.13
C TYR A 75 2.66 -2.40 9.42
N ASN A 76 2.27 -1.37 8.66
CA ASN A 76 0.87 -1.04 8.43
C ASN A 76 0.49 -1.38 6.99
N ILE A 77 -0.69 -1.94 6.81
CA ILE A 77 -1.27 -2.29 5.51
C ILE A 77 -2.57 -1.53 5.40
N GLY A 78 -2.79 -0.81 4.30
CA GLY A 78 -3.96 0.06 4.17
C GLY A 78 -4.36 0.32 2.73
N MET A 79 -5.65 0.55 2.52
CA MET A 79 -6.25 0.93 1.25
C MET A 79 -7.29 2.00 1.54
N ASN A 80 -7.30 3.07 0.74
CA ASN A 80 -8.34 4.09 0.81
C ASN A 80 -9.34 3.84 -0.32
N CYS A 81 -10.60 3.60 0.02
CA CYS A 81 -11.68 3.36 -0.93
C CYS A 81 -12.64 4.56 -0.94
N GLY A 82 -12.55 5.39 -1.97
CA GLY A 82 -13.34 6.61 -2.11
C GLY A 82 -12.66 7.87 -1.58
N ALA A 83 -13.13 9.03 -2.08
CA ALA A 83 -12.54 10.34 -1.77
C ALA A 83 -12.57 10.68 -0.27
N ASP A 84 -13.67 10.39 0.42
CA ASP A 84 -13.85 10.68 1.85
C ASP A 84 -12.98 9.79 2.75
N ALA A 85 -12.51 8.64 2.23
CA ALA A 85 -11.49 7.81 2.87
C ALA A 85 -10.06 8.31 2.61
N GLY A 86 -9.89 9.43 1.89
CA GLY A 86 -8.58 9.99 1.56
C GLY A 86 -7.95 9.44 0.28
N GLN A 87 -8.71 8.76 -0.57
CA GLN A 87 -8.21 8.29 -1.87
C GLN A 87 -7.97 9.47 -2.82
N THR A 88 -6.76 9.59 -3.35
CA THR A 88 -6.37 10.67 -4.27
C THR A 88 -6.05 10.18 -5.69
N VAL A 89 -5.70 8.90 -5.82
CA VAL A 89 -5.53 8.20 -7.11
C VAL A 89 -6.60 7.12 -7.20
N PHE A 90 -7.54 7.29 -8.13
CA PHE A 90 -8.67 6.38 -8.35
C PHE A 90 -8.26 5.21 -9.24
N HIS A 91 -7.20 4.55 -8.82
CA HIS A 91 -6.67 3.30 -9.33
C HIS A 91 -6.21 2.52 -8.09
N PHE A 92 -6.80 1.36 -7.83
CA PHE A 92 -6.55 0.52 -6.67
C PHE A 92 -5.05 0.43 -6.38
N HIS A 93 -4.72 0.77 -5.14
CA HIS A 93 -3.39 0.57 -4.59
C HIS A 93 -3.51 0.20 -3.12
N CYS A 94 -2.78 -0.84 -2.73
CA CYS A 94 -2.59 -1.23 -1.34
C CYS A 94 -1.23 -0.70 -0.87
N HIS A 95 -1.27 0.09 0.20
CA HIS A 95 -0.08 0.59 0.88
C HIS A 95 0.49 -0.51 1.77
N LEU A 96 1.78 -0.79 1.62
CA LEU A 96 2.56 -1.54 2.59
C LEU A 96 3.62 -0.60 3.19
N ILE A 97 3.36 -0.14 4.41
CA ILE A 97 4.15 0.88 5.11
C ILE A 97 5.00 0.18 6.18
N PRO A 98 6.33 0.11 6.01
CA PRO A 98 7.24 -0.40 7.03
C PRO A 98 7.20 0.48 8.29
N ARG A 99 7.31 -0.13 9.46
CA ARG A 99 7.34 0.57 10.75
C ARG A 99 8.60 0.20 11.51
N TYR A 100 9.17 1.18 12.21
CA TYR A 100 10.42 1.06 12.93
C TYR A 100 10.24 1.50 14.37
N LYS A 101 10.92 0.82 15.30
CA LYS A 101 10.88 1.19 16.71
C LYS A 101 11.34 2.64 16.90
N GLY A 102 10.47 3.47 17.44
CA GLY A 102 10.74 4.90 17.69
C GLY A 102 10.39 5.83 16.52
N ASP A 103 9.78 5.34 15.44
CA ASP A 103 9.27 6.18 14.35
C ASP A 103 8.03 7.01 14.75
N MET A 104 7.39 6.66 15.87
CA MET A 104 6.23 7.33 16.44
C MET A 104 6.29 7.22 17.97
N GLU A 105 5.95 8.31 18.66
CA GLU A 105 5.96 8.36 20.14
C GLU A 105 5.00 7.33 20.77
N ASN A 106 3.79 7.22 20.22
CA ASN A 106 2.77 6.27 20.68
C ASN A 106 2.11 5.56 19.48
N PRO A 107 2.53 4.32 19.13
CA PRO A 107 1.99 3.60 17.99
C PRO A 107 0.60 2.98 18.24
N ARG A 108 0.07 3.04 19.48
CA ARG A 108 -1.25 2.51 19.82
C ARG A 108 -2.31 3.20 18.94
N GLY A 109 -3.28 2.44 18.46
CA GLY A 109 -4.28 2.94 17.51
C GLY A 109 -4.01 2.55 16.07
N GLY A 110 -2.77 2.64 15.61
CA GLY A 110 -2.40 2.36 14.23
C GLY A 110 -3.37 2.99 13.22
N VAL A 111 -4.03 2.15 12.43
CA VAL A 111 -5.03 2.56 11.41
C VAL A 111 -6.14 3.46 11.97
N ARG A 112 -6.45 3.42 13.27
CA ARG A 112 -7.49 4.28 13.88
C ARG A 112 -7.14 5.77 13.83
N HIS A 113 -5.86 6.13 13.65
CA HIS A 113 -5.43 7.51 13.49
C HIS A 113 -5.91 8.15 12.17
N VAL A 114 -6.52 7.39 11.25
CA VAL A 114 -7.20 7.96 10.06
C VAL A 114 -8.32 8.94 10.44
N ILE A 115 -8.94 8.77 11.62
CA ILE A 115 -9.82 9.79 12.20
C ILE A 115 -9.08 10.46 13.35
N ALA A 116 -8.81 11.76 13.19
CA ALA A 116 -8.10 12.55 14.20
C ALA A 116 -8.74 12.40 15.59
N GLY A 117 -7.91 12.10 16.59
CA GLY A 117 -8.35 11.93 17.99
C GLY A 117 -9.03 10.60 18.32
N LYS A 118 -9.06 9.62 17.40
CA LYS A 118 -9.65 8.27 17.66
C LYS A 118 -8.61 7.15 17.77
N GLY A 119 -7.33 7.47 17.62
CA GLY A 119 -6.23 6.53 17.70
C GLY A 119 -5.93 6.01 19.10
N ASP A 120 -6.02 6.87 20.12
CA ASP A 120 -5.70 6.50 21.49
C ASP A 120 -6.89 5.87 22.20
N TYR A 121 -6.80 4.56 22.49
CA TYR A 121 -7.77 3.79 23.26
C TYR A 121 -7.09 2.96 24.35
#